data_AF-A0A6B0ZE81-F1
#
_entry.id   AF-A0A6B0ZE81-F1
#
_cell.length_a   1.000
_cell.length_b   1.000
_cell.length_c   1.000
_cell.angle_alpha   90.00
_cell.angle_beta   90.00
_cell.angle_gamma   90.00
#
_symmetry.space_group_name_H-M   'P 1'
#
loop_
_entity.id
_entity.type
_entity.pdbx_description
1 polymer ?
#
loop_
_entity_poly.entity_id
_entity_poly.type
_entity_poly.pdbx_seq_one_letter_code
_entity_poly.pdbx_strand_id
1 'polypeptide(L)'
;MTEHPASIDQVLECLNHYRIRATYTAVAGVIGCYRRQVGPQYLRKASPLTSWVVTKATHQPGDPEYREQPLLVHPDLERSDYVIETAEELRALITAFKIRPDTEWQ
;
A
#
# COMPACT_ATOMS: atom_id res chain seq x y z
N MET A 1 21.49 4.68 -13.02
CA MET A 1 20.74 3.41 -12.94
C MET A 1 19.27 3.77 -13.01
N THR A 2 18.57 3.43 -14.08
CA THR A 2 17.12 3.59 -14.16
C THR A 2 16.48 2.44 -13.39
N GLU A 3 16.16 2.66 -12.11
CA GLU A 3 15.37 1.71 -11.35
C GLU A 3 13.99 1.58 -12.01
N HIS A 4 13.57 0.34 -12.27
CA HIS A 4 12.25 0.09 -12.83
C HIS A 4 11.20 0.32 -11.73
N PRO A 5 10.07 0.97 -12.03
CA PRO A 5 8.99 1.14 -11.07
C PRO A 5 8.54 -0.22 -10.53
N ALA A 6 8.24 -0.31 -9.24
CA ALA A 6 7.70 -1.55 -8.65
C ALA A 6 6.31 -1.83 -9.23
N SER A 7 5.90 -3.10 -9.30
CA SER A 7 4.53 -3.44 -9.65
C SER A 7 3.58 -3.14 -8.48
N ILE A 8 2.28 -2.99 -8.76
CA ILE A 8 1.29 -2.81 -7.70
C ILE A 8 1.28 -4.01 -6.73
N ASP A 9 1.43 -5.23 -7.25
CA ASP A 9 1.42 -6.44 -6.41
C ASP A 9 2.59 -6.44 -5.42
N GLN A 10 3.79 -6.04 -5.86
CA GLN A 10 4.96 -5.89 -4.99
C GLN A 10 4.74 -4.85 -3.89
N VAL A 11 4.06 -3.74 -4.22
CA VAL A 11 3.71 -2.71 -3.23
C VAL A 11 2.75 -3.30 -2.20
N LEU A 12 1.66 -3.93 -2.64
CA LEU A 12 0.63 -4.45 -1.76
C LEU A 12 1.16 -5.57 -0.85
N GLU A 13 1.98 -6.47 -1.37
CA GLU A 13 2.62 -7.54 -0.60
C GLU A 13 3.56 -6.96 0.47
N CYS A 14 4.38 -5.96 0.12
CA CYS A 14 5.26 -5.28 1.05
C CYS A 14 4.49 -4.57 2.18
N LEU A 15 3.43 -3.83 1.84
CA LEU A 15 2.58 -3.16 2.83
C LEU A 15 1.91 -4.15 3.77
N ASN A 16 1.44 -5.28 3.23
CA ASN A 16 0.80 -6.34 4.00
C ASN A 16 1.78 -7.05 4.93
N HIS A 17 2.99 -7.35 4.45
CA HIS A 17 4.05 -7.97 5.24
C HIS A 17 4.40 -7.12 6.46
N TYR A 18 4.63 -5.81 6.27
CA TYR A 18 4.96 -4.90 7.36
C TYR A 18 3.75 -4.37 8.13
N ARG A 19 2.52 -4.70 7.69
CA ARG A 19 1.25 -4.21 8.26
C ARG A 19 1.23 -2.68 8.39
N ILE A 20 1.57 -2.01 7.29
CA ILE A 20 1.76 -0.56 7.24
C ILE A 20 0.92 0.05 6.12
N ARG A 21 0.32 1.20 6.42
CA ARG A 21 -0.51 1.94 5.45
C ARG A 21 0.36 2.82 4.57
N ALA A 22 -0.07 3.03 3.32
CA ALA A 22 0.54 4.01 2.43
C ALA A 22 -0.52 4.83 1.70
N THR A 23 -0.23 6.09 1.44
CA THR A 23 -1.16 6.95 0.70
C THR A 23 -1.18 6.61 -0.78
N TYR A 24 -2.32 6.84 -1.45
CA TYR A 24 -2.39 6.78 -2.92
C TYR A 24 -1.29 7.60 -3.62
N THR A 25 -0.84 8.71 -3.03
CA THR A 25 0.24 9.54 -3.59
C THR A 25 1.58 8.79 -3.53
N ALA A 26 1.92 8.17 -2.40
CA ALA A 26 3.12 7.37 -2.26
C ALA A 26 3.13 6.22 -3.27
N VAL A 27 2.04 5.45 -3.33
CA VAL A 27 1.88 4.31 -4.24
C VAL A 27 2.04 4.73 -5.70
N ALA A 28 1.36 5.81 -6.12
CA ALA A 28 1.43 6.33 -7.49
C ALA A 28 2.86 6.68 -7.91
N GLY A 29 3.61 7.33 -7.01
CA GLY A 29 4.99 7.72 -7.28
C GLY A 29 5.96 6.55 -7.34
N VAL A 30 5.63 5.39 -6.76
CA VAL A 30 6.43 4.16 -6.85
C VAL A 30 6.14 3.38 -8.13
N ILE A 31 4.86 3.23 -8.49
CA ILE A 31 4.45 2.45 -9.67
C ILE A 31 4.50 3.26 -10.97
N GLY A 32 4.77 4.57 -10.89
CA GLY A 32 4.98 5.43 -12.05
C GLY A 32 3.69 5.86 -12.77
N CYS A 33 2.60 6.10 -12.04
CA CYS A 33 1.33 6.54 -12.60
C CYS A 33 0.76 7.78 -11.91
N TYR A 34 -0.37 8.31 -12.40
CA TYR A 34 -1.07 9.39 -11.71
C TYR A 34 -1.87 8.85 -10.51
N ARG A 35 -1.90 9.57 -9.39
CA ARG A 35 -2.65 9.19 -8.17
C ARG A 35 -4.08 8.72 -8.43
N ARG A 36 -4.80 9.41 -9.32
CA ARG A 36 -6.21 9.10 -9.64
C ARG A 36 -6.38 7.78 -10.41
N GLN A 37 -5.30 7.25 -10.97
CA GLN A 37 -5.29 5.99 -11.70
C GLN A 37 -5.11 4.79 -10.76
N VAL A 38 -4.44 4.96 -9.61
CA VAL A 38 -4.12 3.86 -8.67
C VAL A 38 -5.36 3.03 -8.34
N GLY A 39 -6.44 3.66 -7.87
CA GLY A 39 -7.71 2.98 -7.55
C GLY A 39 -8.28 2.21 -8.75
N PRO A 40 -8.79 2.90 -9.78
CA PRO A 40 -9.54 2.26 -10.87
C PRO A 40 -8.69 1.34 -11.76
N GLN A 41 -7.40 1.59 -11.93
CA GLN A 41 -6.56 0.81 -12.84
C GLN A 41 -5.82 -0.33 -12.15
N TYR A 42 -5.43 -0.15 -10.88
CA TYR A 42 -4.53 -1.09 -10.20
C TYR A 42 -5.18 -1.78 -9.00
N LEU A 43 -6.00 -1.08 -8.20
CA LEU A 43 -6.62 -1.68 -7.02
C LEU A 43 -7.89 -2.47 -7.33
N ARG A 44 -8.47 -2.34 -8.54
CA ARG A 44 -9.57 -3.11 -9.17
C ARG A 44 -10.78 -3.50 -8.31
N LYS A 45 -10.59 -4.24 -7.22
CA LYS A 45 -11.61 -4.69 -6.26
C LYS A 45 -11.15 -4.41 -4.83
N ALA A 46 -12.08 -3.95 -3.98
CA ALA A 46 -11.80 -3.80 -2.56
C ALA A 46 -11.52 -5.17 -1.91
N SER A 47 -10.50 -5.21 -1.07
CA SER A 47 -10.03 -6.42 -0.40
C SER A 47 -9.14 -6.04 0.79
N PRO A 48 -8.88 -6.96 1.74
CA PRO A 48 -7.96 -6.69 2.84
C PRO A 48 -6.59 -6.23 2.34
N LEU A 49 -6.09 -6.81 1.25
CA LEU A 49 -4.80 -6.46 0.68
C LEU A 49 -4.79 -5.04 0.09
N THR A 50 -5.86 -4.63 -0.60
CA THR A 50 -5.96 -3.28 -1.19
C THR A 50 -6.34 -2.22 -0.15
N SER A 51 -6.78 -2.60 1.04
CA SER A 51 -7.13 -1.69 2.15
C SER A 51 -5.92 -0.96 2.76
N TRP A 52 -4.70 -1.48 2.57
CA TRP A 52 -3.46 -0.80 2.98
C TRP A 52 -3.22 0.54 2.26
N VAL A 53 -3.88 0.75 1.10
CA VAL A 53 -3.79 1.99 0.35
C VAL A 53 -4.89 2.96 0.78
N VAL A 54 -4.47 4.05 1.42
CA VAL A 54 -5.38 4.96 2.13
C VAL A 54 -5.36 6.37 1.55
N THR A 55 -6.41 7.15 1.84
CA THR A 55 -6.42 8.57 1.49
C THR A 55 -5.56 9.36 2.48
N LYS A 56 -4.86 10.39 1.99
CA LYS A 56 -4.07 11.29 2.84
C LYS A 56 -4.92 12.07 3.86
N ALA A 57 -6.17 12.35 3.55
CA ALA A 57 -7.01 13.17 4.44
C ALA A 57 -7.54 12.39 5.64
N THR A 58 -7.80 11.09 5.49
CA THR A 58 -8.46 10.28 6.51
C THR A 58 -7.61 9.14 7.04
N HIS A 59 -6.53 8.77 6.35
CA HIS A 59 -5.76 7.54 6.60
C HIS A 59 -6.61 6.27 6.61
N GLN A 60 -7.75 6.33 5.93
CA GLN A 60 -8.69 5.24 5.70
C GLN A 60 -8.72 4.85 4.21
N PRO A 61 -9.11 3.60 3.88
CA PRO A 61 -9.28 3.16 2.51
C PRO A 61 -10.25 4.07 1.75
N GLY A 62 -9.94 4.38 0.49
CA GLY A 62 -10.68 5.37 -0.29
C GLY A 62 -11.95 4.85 -0.97
N ASP A 63 -12.04 3.54 -1.18
CA ASP A 63 -13.18 2.93 -1.88
C ASP A 63 -14.44 2.89 -0.99
N PRO A 64 -15.62 3.33 -1.47
CA PRO A 64 -16.86 3.24 -0.72
C PRO A 64 -17.19 1.82 -0.21
N GLU A 65 -16.78 0.77 -0.94
CA GLU A 65 -17.08 -0.63 -0.59
C GLU A 65 -16.54 -1.00 0.80
N TYR A 66 -15.44 -0.37 1.26
CA TYR A 66 -14.90 -0.58 2.60
C TYR A 66 -15.81 -0.11 3.74
N ARG A 67 -16.70 0.86 3.49
CA ARG A 67 -17.68 1.30 4.49
C ARG A 67 -18.89 0.37 4.55
N GLU A 68 -19.26 -0.18 3.40
CA GLU A 68 -20.41 -1.09 3.27
C GLU A 68 -20.07 -2.50 3.75
N GLN A 69 -18.81 -2.92 3.58
CA GLN A 69 -18.33 -4.26 3.92
C GLN A 69 -17.05 -4.18 4.78
N PRO A 70 -17.18 -4.04 6.12
CA PRO A 70 -16.03 -3.90 7.01
C PRO A 70 -15.03 -5.06 6.96
N LEU A 71 -15.46 -6.27 6.56
CA LEU A 71 -14.61 -7.44 6.39
C LEU A 71 -13.58 -7.30 5.25
N LEU A 72 -13.77 -6.32 4.35
CA LEU A 72 -12.78 -5.98 3.32
C LEU A 72 -11.62 -5.17 3.87
N VAL A 73 -11.74 -4.60 5.07
CA VAL A 73 -10.65 -3.90 5.74
C VAL A 73 -9.76 -4.93 6.43
N HIS A 74 -8.44 -4.82 6.26
CA HIS A 74 -7.51 -5.70 6.97
C HIS A 74 -7.65 -5.49 8.50
N PRO A 75 -7.72 -6.55 9.33
CA PRO A 75 -7.94 -6.41 10.78
C PRO A 75 -6.85 -5.60 11.49
N ASP A 76 -5.61 -5.66 10.98
CA ASP A 76 -4.48 -4.89 11.51
C ASP A 76 -4.31 -3.49 10.89
N LEU A 77 -5.28 -3.00 10.11
CA LEU A 77 -5.12 -1.72 9.39
C LEU A 77 -4.78 -0.56 10.33
N GLU A 78 -5.37 -0.54 11.52
CA GLU A 78 -5.19 0.50 12.53
C GLU A 78 -4.20 0.11 13.64
N ARG A 79 -3.46 -0.99 13.47
CA ARG A 79 -2.46 -1.44 14.47
C ARG A 79 -1.32 -0.44 14.68
N SER A 80 -1.02 0.38 13.67
CA SER A 80 0.04 1.39 13.69
C SER A 80 -0.50 2.73 13.18
N ASP A 81 -0.26 3.82 13.92
CA ASP A 81 -0.62 5.18 13.51
C ASP A 81 0.21 5.71 12.33
N TYR A 82 1.32 5.05 12.02
CA TYR A 82 2.23 5.47 10.99
C TYR A 82 1.69 5.19 9.58
N VAL A 83 1.79 6.18 8.69
CA VAL A 83 1.35 6.11 7.29
C VAL A 83 2.44 6.64 6.37
N ILE A 84 2.81 5.86 5.37
CA ILE A 84 3.79 6.24 4.37
C ILE A 84 3.16 7.24 3.40
N GLU A 85 3.67 8.48 3.40
CA GLU A 85 3.10 9.56 2.59
C GLU A 85 3.89 9.87 1.31
N THR A 86 5.16 9.46 1.25
CA THR A 86 6.04 9.77 0.13
C THR A 86 6.46 8.53 -0.66
N ALA A 87 6.73 8.73 -1.95
CA ALA A 87 7.19 7.64 -2.81
C ALA A 87 8.63 7.21 -2.51
N GLU A 88 9.47 8.13 -2.02
CA GLU A 88 10.85 7.83 -1.62
C GLU A 88 10.90 6.86 -0.44
N GLU A 89 10.10 7.14 0.59
CA GLU A 89 9.99 6.28 1.76
C GLU A 89 9.41 4.91 1.41
N LEU A 90 8.35 4.86 0.59
CA LEU A 90 7.79 3.59 0.13
C LEU A 90 8.80 2.77 -0.70
N ARG A 91 9.60 3.44 -1.55
CA ARG A 91 10.70 2.79 -2.29
C ARG A 91 11.73 2.19 -1.34
N ALA A 92 12.16 2.94 -0.32
CA ALA A 92 13.12 2.45 0.66
C ALA A 92 12.62 1.18 1.36
N LEU A 93 11.34 1.16 1.76
CA LEU A 93 10.71 0.00 2.38
C LEU A 93 10.65 -1.21 1.42
N ILE A 94 10.24 -1.01 0.17
CA ILE A 94 10.17 -2.08 -0.84
C ILE A 94 11.58 -2.62 -1.16
N THR A 95 12.59 -1.76 -1.20
CA THR A 95 13.98 -2.20 -1.39
C THR A 95 14.44 -3.05 -0.21
N ALA A 96 14.14 -2.66 1.02
CA ALA A 96 14.43 -3.47 2.21
C ALA A 96 13.71 -4.82 2.17
N PHE A 97 12.43 -4.84 1.76
CA PHE A 97 11.62 -6.05 1.58
C PHE A 97 12.26 -7.03 0.57
N LYS A 98 12.68 -6.52 -0.60
CA LYS A 98 13.30 -7.33 -1.66
C LYS A 98 14.64 -7.95 -1.25
N ILE A 99 15.38 -7.28 -0.37
CA ILE A 99 16.67 -7.79 0.15
C ILE A 99 16.45 -8.85 1.23
N ARG A 100 15.32 -8.81 1.95
CA ARG A 100 14.99 -9.71 3.06
C ARG A 100 13.55 -10.23 2.95
N PRO A 101 13.24 -11.11 1.97
CA PRO A 101 11.91 -11.69 1.89
C PRO A 101 11.59 -12.55 3.13
N ASP A 102 12.61 -13.20 3.70
CA ASP A 102 12.53 -14.01 4.90
C ASP A 102 13.55 -13.54 5.94
N THR A 103 13.10 -12.80 6.95
CA THR A 103 13.71 -12.96 8.27
C THR A 103 12.65 -13.66 9.10
N GLU A 104 12.65 -15.00 9.03
CA GLU A 104 11.92 -15.87 9.94
C GLU A 104 12.36 -15.50 11.37
N TRP A 105 11.53 -14.73 12.08
CA TRP A 105 11.60 -14.72 13.54
C TRP A 105 10.75 -15.89 14.01
N GLN A 106 11.42 -17.03 14.24
CA GLN A 106 10.95 -18.10 15.10
C GLN A 106 10.72 -17.59 16.52
#